data_AF-A0A958AIS7-F1
#
_entry.id   AF-A0A958AIS7-F1
#
_cell.length_a   1.000
_cell.length_b   1.000
_cell.length_c   1.000
_cell.angle_alpha   90.00
_cell.angle_beta   90.00
_cell.angle_gamma   90.00
#
_symmetry.space_group_name_H-M   'P 1'
#
loop_
_entity.id
_entity.type
_entity.pdbx_description
1 polymer ?
#
loop_
_entity_poly.entity_id
_entity_poly.type
_entity_poly.pdbx_seq_one_letter_code
_entity_poly.pdbx_strand_id
1 'polypeptide(L)' 'VFQALGLTSSQAITLFYRQVQLQQGLPFAVRLPQKGGPSMCNPSVRGKYADLPTSSQEFVERKQDEIALEK' A
#
# COMPACT_ATOMS: atom_id res chain seq x y z
N VAL A 1 -18.02 -8.87 -19.12
CA VAL A 1 -16.60 -9.09 -19.51
C VAL A 1 -16.29 -10.58 -19.67
N PHE A 2 -16.30 -11.41 -18.61
CA PHE A 2 -15.97 -12.85 -18.75
C PHE A 2 -16.90 -13.62 -19.71
N GLN A 3 -18.20 -13.32 -19.71
CA GLN A 3 -19.14 -13.87 -20.69
C GLN A 3 -18.77 -13.50 -22.14
N ALA A 4 -18.24 -12.29 -22.39
CA ALA A 4 -17.81 -11.88 -23.73
C ALA A 4 -16.54 -12.63 -24.19
N LEU A 5 -15.79 -13.20 -23.25
CA LEU A 5 -14.64 -14.07 -23.49
C LEU A 5 -15.04 -15.56 -23.55
N GLY A 6 -16.33 -15.88 -23.44
CA GLY A 6 -16.82 -17.26 -23.39
C GLY A 6 -16.46 -18.01 -22.10
N LEU A 7 -16.16 -17.29 -21.01
CA LEU A 7 -15.75 -17.86 -19.74
C LEU A 7 -16.81 -17.65 -18.66
N THR A 8 -17.03 -18.68 -17.85
CA THR A 8 -17.74 -18.53 -16.57
C THR A 8 -16.80 -17.95 -15.52
N SER A 9 -17.37 -17.37 -14.46
CA SER A 9 -16.57 -16.85 -13.33
C SER A 9 -15.70 -17.93 -12.70
N SER A 10 -16.23 -19.16 -12.58
CA SER A 10 -15.46 -20.28 -12.01
C SER A 10 -14.25 -20.62 -12.87
N GLN A 11 -14.41 -20.66 -14.20
CA GLN A 11 -13.29 -20.91 -15.11
C GLN A 11 -12.23 -19.80 -15.03
N ALA A 12 -12.66 -18.53 -14.97
CA ALA A 12 -11.75 -17.40 -14.81
C ALA A 12 -10.95 -17.48 -13.48
N ILE A 13 -11.61 -17.85 -12.38
CA ILE A 13 -10.96 -18.06 -11.07
C ILE A 13 -9.94 -19.22 -11.14
N THR A 14 -10.29 -20.33 -11.78
CA THR A 14 -9.36 -21.46 -11.97
C THR A 14 -8.12 -21.02 -12.75
N LEU A 15 -8.29 -20.29 -13.86
CA LEU A 15 -7.17 -19.79 -14.66
C LEU A 15 -6.29 -18.82 -13.87
N PHE A 16 -6.90 -17.91 -13.10
CA PHE A 16 -6.19 -17.01 -12.20
C PHE A 16 -5.27 -17.77 -11.23
N TYR A 17 -5.78 -18.79 -10.54
CA TYR A 17 -4.97 -19.57 -9.60
C TYR A 17 -3.82 -20.33 -10.30
N ARG A 18 -4.04 -20.83 -11.52
CA ARG A 18 -2.98 -21.46 -12.30
C ARG A 18 -1.87 -20.46 -12.63
N GLN A 19 -2.23 -19.24 -13.02
CA GLN A 19 -1.23 -18.20 -13.31
C GLN A 19 -0.45 -17.78 -12.05
N VAL A 20 -1.13 -17.67 -10.90
CA VAL A 20 -0.46 -17.40 -9.61
C VAL A 20 0.58 -18.47 -9.27
N GLN A 21 0.21 -19.75 -9.44
CA GLN A 21 1.12 -20.87 -9.18
C GLN A 21 2.34 -20.86 -10.11
N LEU A 22 2.14 -20.57 -11.41
CA LEU A 22 3.21 -20.57 -12.40
C LEU A 22 4.16 -19.37 -12.24
N GLN A 23 3.62 -18.20 -11.93
CA GLN A 23 4.39 -16.96 -11.84
C GLN A 23 4.92 -16.68 -10.43
N GLN A 24 4.53 -17.49 -9.44
CA GLN A 24 4.85 -17.29 -8.02
C GLN A 24 4.52 -15.85 -7.57
N GLY A 25 3.40 -15.33 -8.05
CA GLY A 25 3.08 -13.92 -7.95
C GLY A 25 1.74 -13.58 -8.58
N LEU A 26 1.38 -12.30 -8.50
CA LEU A 26 0.10 -11.82 -8.99
C LEU A 26 0.11 -11.75 -10.53
N PRO A 27 -0.91 -12.28 -11.23
CA PRO A 27 -0.92 -12.40 -12.69
C PRO A 27 -1.32 -11.10 -13.39
N PHE A 28 -0.94 -9.98 -12.79
CA PHE A 28 -1.09 -8.64 -13.34
C PHE A 28 -0.05 -7.73 -12.70
N ALA A 29 0.34 -6.69 -13.45
CA ALA A 29 1.29 -5.71 -12.95
C ALA A 29 0.69 -4.97 -11.74
N VAL A 30 1.35 -5.11 -10.58
CA VAL A 30 0.98 -4.37 -9.38
C VAL A 30 1.33 -2.90 -9.60
N ARG A 31 0.32 -2.09 -9.93
CA ARG A 31 0.46 -0.64 -9.87
C ARG A 31 0.17 -0.22 -8.44
N LEU A 32 1.23 -0.06 -7.62
CA LEU A 32 1.06 0.71 -6.40
C LEU A 32 0.61 2.11 -6.84
N PRO A 33 -0.45 2.69 -6.22
CA PRO A 33 -0.69 4.10 -6.40
C PRO A 33 0.63 4.80 -6.07
N GLN A 34 1.13 5.60 -7.02
CA GLN A 34 2.30 6.42 -6.75
C GLN A 34 2.06 7.13 -5.43
N LYS A 35 3.11 7.32 -4.63
CA LYS A 35 3.06 7.84 -3.25
C LYS A 35 2.33 9.20 -3.09
N GLY A 36 1.82 9.78 -4.18
CA GLY A 36 0.93 10.94 -4.25
C GLY A 36 -0.44 10.67 -4.86
N GLY A 37 -1.10 9.54 -4.55
CA GLY A 37 -2.57 9.50 -4.57
C GLY A 37 -3.10 10.71 -3.77
N PRO A 38 -4.27 11.31 -4.14
CA PRO A 38 -4.67 12.65 -3.72
C PRO A 38 -4.35 12.81 -2.25
N SER A 39 -3.34 13.65 -2.01
CA SER A 39 -2.76 13.88 -0.70
C SER A 39 -3.91 13.96 0.29
N MET A 40 -4.01 13.02 1.22
CA MET A 40 -4.89 13.14 2.39
C MET A 40 -4.35 14.25 3.31
N CYS A 41 -3.91 15.37 2.74
CA CYS A 41 -3.87 16.65 3.41
C CYS A 41 -5.30 17.18 3.44
N ASN A 42 -6.16 16.53 4.25
CA ASN A 42 -7.28 17.27 4.80
C ASN A 42 -6.65 18.32 5.71
N PRO A 43 -6.68 19.64 5.39
CA PRO A 43 -6.06 20.67 6.23
C PRO A 43 -6.65 20.66 7.64
N SER A 44 -7.84 20.06 7.81
CA SER A 44 -8.50 19.87 9.09
C SER A 44 -7.76 18.95 10.07
N VAL A 45 -6.92 18.00 9.62
CA VAL A 45 -6.17 17.10 10.53
C VAL A 45 -4.83 17.72 10.97
N ARG A 46 -4.35 18.72 10.23
CA ARG A 46 -3.05 19.35 10.46
C ARG A 46 -3.03 20.29 11.67
N GLY A 47 -4.20 20.70 12.16
CA GLY A 47 -4.31 21.63 13.29
C GLY A 47 -4.02 21.04 14.68
N LYS A 48 -4.12 19.71 14.86
CA LYS A 48 -3.89 19.05 16.18
C LYS A 48 -2.62 18.20 16.27
N TYR A 49 -1.92 18.05 15.16
CA TYR A 49 -0.83 17.09 15.00
C TYR A 49 0.31 17.68 14.14
N ALA A 50 0.61 18.97 14.33
CA ALA A 50 1.64 19.68 13.57
C ALA A 50 3.03 19.05 13.74
N ASP A 51 3.26 18.39 14.89
CA ASP A 51 4.54 17.80 15.26
C ASP A 51 4.67 16.33 14.84
N LEU A 52 3.66 15.76 14.16
CA LEU A 52 3.76 14.36 13.73
C LEU A 52 4.84 14.19 12.65
N PRO A 53 5.67 13.14 12.76
CA PRO A 53 6.67 12.85 11.75
C PRO A 53 5.99 12.46 10.43
N THR A 54 6.57 12.94 9.33
CA THR A 54 6.01 12.73 7.98
C THR A 54 6.47 11.41 7.37
N SER A 55 7.52 10.80 7.96
CA SER A 55 8.10 9.53 7.52
C SER A 55 8.37 8.61 8.71
N SER A 56 8.30 7.30 8.46
CA SER A 56 8.67 6.28 9.45
C SER A 56 10.13 6.40 9.89
N GLN A 57 11.02 6.89 9.02
CA GLN A 57 12.43 7.09 9.37
C GLN A 57 12.61 8.22 10.39
N GLU A 58 11.93 9.34 10.17
CA GLU A 58 11.95 10.50 11.08
C GLU A 58 11.37 10.14 12.46
N PHE A 59 10.36 9.28 12.52
CA PHE A 59 9.84 8.76 13.79
C PHE A 59 10.89 7.97 14.57
N VAL A 60 11.68 7.14 13.87
CA VAL A 60 12.71 6.29 14.48
C VAL A 60 13.86 7.13 15.04
N GLU A 61 14.32 8.14 14.30
CA GLU A 61 15.39 9.03 14.75
C GLU A 61 14.98 9.83 15.99
N ARG A 62 13.78 10.43 16.00
CA ARG A 62 13.29 11.16 17.18
C ARG A 62 13.19 10.28 18.43
N LYS A 63 12.79 9.00 18.28
CA LYS A 63 12.74 8.06 19.41
C LYS A 63 14.14 7.64 19.88
N GLN A 64 15.13 7.61 18.99
CA GLN A 64 16.52 7.34 19.37
C GLN A 64 17.12 8.51 20.15
N ASP A 65 16.82 9.74 19.76
CA ASP A 65 17.23 10.94 20.49
C ASP A 65 16.59 11.02 21.90
N GLU A 66 15.33 10.60 22.04
CA GLU A 66 14.63 10.50 23.33
C GLU A 66 15.31 9.50 24.28
N ILE A 67 15.72 8.34 23.76
CA ILE A 67 16.45 7.31 24.53
C ILE A 67 17.87 7.77 24.89
N ALA A 68 18.49 8.59 24.05
CA ALA A 68 19.84 9.11 24.29
C ALA A 68 19.87 10.22 25.34
N LEU A 69 18.78 10.96 25.52
CA LEU A 69 18.64 11.98 26.57
C LEU A 69 18.30 11.40 27.95
N GLU A 70 17.82 10.15 28.00
CA GLU A 70 17.44 9.43 29.24
C GLU A 70 18.62 8.68 29.88
N LYS A 71 19.87 8.97 29.48
CA LYS A 71 21.10 8.36 30.02
C LYS A 71 22.08 9.41 30.53
#